data_AF-A0A7C4DXW2-F1
#
_entry.id   AF-A0A7C4DXW2-F1
#
_cell.length_a   1.000
_cell.length_b   1.000
_cell.length_c   1.000
_cell.angle_alpha   90.00
_cell.angle_beta   90.00
_cell.angle_gamma   90.00
#
_symmetry.space_group_name_H-M   'P 1'
#
loop_
_entity.id
_entity.type
_entity.pdbx_description
1 polymer ?
#
loop_
_entity_poly.entity_id
_entity_poly.type
_entity_poly.pdbx_seq_one_letter_code
_entity_poly.pdbx_strand_id
1 'polypeptide(L)'
;MLSNGFTLNTSCTLRQGRRWLRLRAKLTNLVFNEYRRVLPQSYLERLTVKAKAFKDARNALKLSCVLAPIVFTCAFILSKDVIVSIICAAIFTYAYLKVKAFSFLRKVEYESSLVDSYAAIVLEELRLVLSTSGSLFQALTFVSNGDYPLISKAFKRVLNLAQEGISLTVALSKLAKEQTSETMRKGLWLLITGSRKHGLSERIWDLSALQSEARNRFTLYMKHTHNSLLVLIPLAFLLPPSMVLALTIKRFTLLILPLLIPMHLILLTLTIKLLSRRVAPPL
;
A
#
# COMPACT_ATOMS: atom_id res chain seq x y z
N MET A 1 54.76 -36.10 35.12
CA MET A 1 54.53 -36.30 33.66
C MET A 1 53.57 -35.24 33.18
N LEU A 2 53.89 -34.66 32.02
CA LEU A 2 53.40 -33.39 31.47
C LEU A 2 51.87 -33.31 31.33
N SER A 3 51.21 -32.36 32.01
CA SER A 3 49.92 -31.81 31.59
C SER A 3 49.97 -30.28 31.62
N ASN A 4 50.79 -29.72 30.74
CA ASN A 4 50.80 -28.28 30.49
C ASN A 4 49.95 -27.95 29.28
N GLY A 5 48.92 -27.13 29.54
CA GLY A 5 48.71 -25.88 28.83
C GLY A 5 48.04 -25.99 27.47
N PHE A 6 46.73 -25.69 27.43
CA PHE A 6 46.10 -24.98 26.31
C PHE A 6 44.74 -24.41 26.72
N THR A 7 44.69 -23.56 27.75
CA THR A 7 43.52 -22.69 27.99
C THR A 7 43.61 -21.50 27.05
N LEU A 8 43.12 -21.71 25.83
CA LEU A 8 43.03 -20.68 24.80
C LEU A 8 42.15 -19.52 25.28
N ASN A 9 42.71 -18.33 25.05
CA ASN A 9 42.27 -17.02 25.48
C ASN A 9 40.99 -16.58 24.70
N THR A 10 39.84 -17.18 25.00
CA THR A 10 38.55 -16.92 24.31
C THR A 10 37.91 -15.57 24.64
N SER A 11 38.39 -14.88 25.66
CA SER A 11 37.86 -13.58 26.11
C SER A 11 38.35 -12.40 25.24
N CYS A 12 39.49 -12.54 24.54
CA CYS A 12 40.05 -11.46 23.71
C CYS A 12 39.35 -11.32 22.34
N THR A 13 38.89 -12.44 21.77
CA THR A 13 38.19 -12.47 20.47
C THR A 13 36.78 -11.88 20.54
N LEU A 14 36.06 -12.07 21.66
CA LEU A 14 34.73 -11.51 21.88
C LEU A 14 34.71 -9.98 22.00
N ARG A 15 35.77 -9.36 22.57
CA ARG A 15 35.89 -7.90 22.65
C ARG A 15 36.18 -7.27 21.29
N GLN A 16 37.01 -7.90 20.46
CA GLN A 16 37.27 -7.41 19.10
C GLN A 16 36.02 -7.51 18.22
N GLY A 17 35.23 -8.59 18.32
CA GLY A 17 33.97 -8.74 17.55
C GLY A 17 32.94 -7.63 17.80
N ARG A 18 32.76 -7.19 19.06
CA ARG A 18 31.83 -6.09 19.39
C ARG A 18 32.29 -4.73 18.87
N ARG A 19 33.61 -4.52 18.73
CA ARG A 19 34.16 -3.27 18.18
C ARG A 19 33.96 -3.20 16.66
N TRP A 20 34.15 -4.32 15.97
CA TRP A 20 33.86 -4.47 14.53
C TRP A 20 32.38 -4.29 14.20
N LEU A 21 31.45 -4.84 15.00
CA LEU A 21 30.00 -4.64 14.81
C LEU A 21 29.59 -3.16 14.94
N ARG A 22 30.17 -2.42 15.90
CA ARG A 22 29.92 -0.99 16.06
C ARG A 22 30.48 -0.16 14.91
N LEU A 23 31.68 -0.49 14.42
CA LEU A 23 32.28 0.18 13.27
C LEU A 23 31.49 -0.08 11.98
N ARG A 24 31.02 -1.32 11.77
CA ARG A 24 30.18 -1.67 10.62
C ARG A 24 28.82 -0.94 10.65
N ALA A 25 28.20 -0.81 11.83
CA ALA A 25 26.97 -0.03 11.99
C ALA A 25 27.18 1.48 11.71
N LYS A 26 28.32 2.05 12.13
CA LYS A 26 28.66 3.45 11.82
C LYS A 26 28.92 3.67 10.33
N LEU A 27 29.69 2.79 9.69
CA LEU A 27 30.01 2.88 8.25
C LEU A 27 28.76 2.70 7.39
N THR A 28 27.88 1.76 7.73
CA THR A 28 26.61 1.57 7.00
C THR A 28 25.69 2.79 7.14
N ASN A 29 25.62 3.42 8.32
CA ASN A 29 24.85 4.66 8.50
C ASN A 29 25.44 5.86 7.74
N LEU A 30 26.77 5.96 7.63
CA LEU A 30 27.43 7.01 6.85
C LEU A 30 27.17 6.85 5.36
N VAL A 31 27.42 5.65 4.80
CA VAL A 31 27.16 5.35 3.39
C VAL A 31 25.68 5.52 3.05
N PHE A 32 24.78 5.11 3.95
CA PHE A 32 23.34 5.30 3.76
C PHE A 32 22.92 6.78 3.78
N ASN A 33 23.56 7.62 4.60
CA ASN A 33 23.33 9.06 4.62
C ASN A 33 23.86 9.76 3.37
N GLU A 34 25.01 9.33 2.84
CA GLU A 34 25.54 9.81 1.56
C GLU A 34 24.57 9.46 0.41
N TYR A 35 24.12 8.21 0.34
CA TYR A 35 23.15 7.74 -0.66
C TYR A 35 21.80 8.46 -0.56
N ARG A 36 21.36 8.80 0.66
CA ARG A 36 20.12 9.55 0.89
C ARG A 36 20.15 10.96 0.30
N ARG A 37 21.32 11.57 0.15
CA ARG A 37 21.46 12.90 -0.48
C ARG A 37 21.38 12.84 -2.01
N VAL A 38 21.75 11.71 -2.60
CA VAL A 38 21.83 11.53 -4.06
C VAL A 38 20.54 10.94 -4.65
N LEU A 39 19.81 10.14 -3.87
CA LEU A 39 18.60 9.48 -4.36
C LEU A 39 17.39 10.43 -4.44
N PRO A 40 16.64 10.42 -5.55
CA PRO A 40 15.40 11.18 -5.67
C PRO A 40 14.39 10.74 -4.59
N GLN A 41 13.67 11.71 -4.02
CA GLN A 41 12.77 11.53 -2.87
C GLN A 41 11.70 10.44 -3.13
N SER A 42 11.23 10.32 -4.37
CA SER A 42 10.33 9.24 -4.83
C SER A 42 10.88 7.83 -4.63
N TYR A 43 12.19 7.64 -4.71
CA TYR A 43 12.85 6.34 -4.51
C TYR A 43 12.97 6.02 -3.02
N LEU A 44 13.26 7.04 -2.21
CA LEU A 44 13.29 6.92 -0.75
C LEU A 44 11.88 6.66 -0.18
N GLU A 45 10.84 7.29 -0.71
CA GLU A 45 9.46 6.96 -0.32
C GLU A 45 9.11 5.52 -0.67
N ARG A 46 9.45 5.02 -1.87
CA ARG A 46 9.26 3.60 -2.22
C ARG A 46 10.07 2.66 -1.32
N LEU A 47 11.31 3.03 -0.98
CA LEU A 47 12.16 2.24 -0.07
C LEU A 47 11.64 2.26 1.36
N THR A 48 11.13 3.38 1.86
CA THR A 48 10.51 3.46 3.20
C THR A 48 9.18 2.72 3.25
N VAL A 49 8.37 2.75 2.19
CA VAL A 49 7.17 1.92 2.05
C VAL A 49 7.54 0.45 2.04
N LYS A 50 8.57 0.03 1.30
CA LYS A 50 9.10 -1.35 1.32
C LYS A 50 9.66 -1.75 2.69
N ALA A 51 10.40 -0.87 3.35
CA ALA A 51 10.97 -1.14 4.67
C ALA A 51 9.89 -1.25 5.76
N LYS A 52 8.87 -0.38 5.69
CA LYS A 52 7.69 -0.44 6.57
C LYS A 52 6.87 -1.70 6.30
N ALA A 53 6.67 -2.06 5.04
CA ALA A 53 6.04 -3.33 4.64
C ALA A 53 6.79 -4.53 5.20
N PHE A 54 8.11 -4.54 5.13
CA PHE A 54 8.94 -5.62 5.65
C PHE A 54 8.86 -5.70 7.18
N LYS A 55 8.86 -4.55 7.87
CA LYS A 55 8.68 -4.48 9.33
C LYS A 55 7.30 -4.97 9.76
N ASP A 56 6.25 -4.58 9.06
CA ASP A 56 4.87 -4.98 9.35
C ASP A 56 4.65 -6.46 9.04
N ALA A 57 5.21 -6.98 7.94
CA ALA A 57 5.21 -8.41 7.63
C ALA A 57 5.95 -9.23 8.70
N ARG A 58 7.11 -8.75 9.16
CA ARG A 58 7.87 -9.39 10.24
C ARG A 58 7.08 -9.41 11.55
N ASN A 59 6.37 -8.33 11.87
CA ASN A 59 5.53 -8.26 13.06
C ASN A 59 4.30 -9.18 12.93
N ALA A 60 3.68 -9.25 11.76
CA ALA A 60 2.58 -10.17 11.49
C ALA A 60 3.01 -11.63 11.63
N LEU A 61 4.23 -11.97 11.16
CA LEU A 61 4.79 -13.31 11.25
C LEU A 61 5.16 -13.70 12.70
N LYS A 62 5.66 -12.75 13.49
CA LYS A 62 5.86 -12.95 14.93
C LYS A 62 4.54 -13.21 15.65
N LEU A 63 3.52 -12.40 15.38
CA LEU A 63 2.19 -12.56 15.98
C LEU A 63 1.54 -13.88 15.57
N SER A 64 1.65 -14.28 14.29
CA SER A 64 1.09 -15.56 13.83
C SER A 64 1.77 -16.75 14.49
N CYS A 65 3.08 -16.66 14.76
CA CYS A 65 3.84 -17.69 15.46
C CYS A 65 3.41 -17.85 16.93
N VAL A 66 2.97 -16.75 17.58
CA VAL A 66 2.44 -16.79 18.95
C VAL A 66 0.96 -17.22 18.99
N LEU A 67 0.16 -16.83 18.00
CA LEU A 67 -1.26 -17.17 17.92
C LEU A 67 -1.50 -18.65 17.57
N ALA A 68 -0.67 -19.25 16.72
CA ALA A 68 -0.80 -20.64 16.31
C ALA A 68 -0.87 -21.64 17.49
N PRO A 69 0.05 -21.63 18.48
CA PRO A 69 -0.02 -22.55 19.62
C PRO A 69 -1.21 -22.28 20.55
N ILE A 70 -1.66 -21.03 20.67
CA ILE A 70 -2.85 -20.67 21.46
C ILE A 70 -4.11 -21.25 20.81
N VAL A 71 -4.25 -21.10 19.50
CA VAL A 71 -5.39 -21.66 18.76
C VAL A 71 -5.34 -23.19 18.78
N PHE A 72 -4.15 -23.77 18.64
CA PHE A 72 -3.96 -25.22 18.74
C PHE A 72 -4.39 -25.77 20.10
N THR A 73 -3.93 -25.16 21.20
CA THR A 73 -4.27 -25.60 22.56
C THR A 73 -5.76 -25.45 22.85
N CYS A 74 -6.37 -24.32 22.47
CA CYS A 74 -7.82 -24.15 22.58
C CYS A 74 -8.61 -25.19 21.77
N ALA A 75 -8.20 -25.45 20.52
CA ALA A 75 -8.86 -26.44 19.67
C ALA A 75 -8.71 -27.86 20.24
N PHE A 76 -7.51 -28.19 20.75
CA PHE A 76 -7.22 -29.49 21.35
C PHE A 76 -8.07 -29.76 22.60
N ILE A 77 -8.23 -28.77 23.48
CA ILE A 77 -9.10 -28.88 24.67
C ILE A 77 -10.56 -29.16 24.27
N LEU A 78 -11.01 -28.58 23.15
CA LEU A 78 -12.40 -28.69 22.70
C LEU A 78 -12.69 -30.01 21.96
N SER A 79 -11.84 -30.40 21.02
CA SER A 79 -12.08 -31.57 20.16
C SER A 79 -11.48 -32.87 20.70
N LYS A 80 -10.46 -32.80 21.57
CA LYS A 80 -9.59 -33.91 22.01
C LYS A 80 -8.85 -34.66 20.88
N ASP A 81 -9.19 -34.40 19.62
CA ASP A 81 -8.51 -34.92 18.44
C ASP A 81 -7.34 -34.02 18.00
N VAL A 82 -6.14 -34.60 17.96
CA VAL A 82 -4.91 -33.90 17.55
C VAL A 82 -5.00 -33.43 16.09
N ILE A 83 -5.49 -34.27 15.18
CA ILE A 83 -5.55 -33.95 13.74
C ILE A 83 -6.44 -32.72 13.49
N VAL A 84 -7.61 -32.66 14.13
CA VAL A 84 -8.57 -31.54 14.00
C VAL A 84 -7.95 -30.24 14.52
N SER A 85 -7.21 -30.31 15.63
CA SER A 85 -6.55 -29.13 16.22
C SER A 85 -5.43 -28.56 15.33
N ILE A 86 -4.62 -29.41 14.68
CA ILE A 86 -3.58 -28.98 13.73
C ILE A 86 -4.21 -28.28 12.52
N ILE A 87 -5.26 -28.88 11.94
CA ILE A 87 -5.96 -28.33 10.77
C ILE A 87 -6.57 -26.95 11.11
N CYS A 88 -7.23 -26.83 12.27
CA CYS A 88 -7.80 -25.56 12.72
C CYS A 88 -6.74 -24.47 12.92
N ALA A 89 -5.63 -24.81 13.58
CA ALA A 89 -4.53 -23.86 13.81
C ALA A 89 -3.88 -23.40 12.50
N ALA A 90 -3.66 -24.32 11.56
CA ALA A 90 -3.10 -24.01 10.24
C ALA A 90 -4.01 -23.05 9.46
N ILE A 91 -5.33 -23.30 9.45
CA ILE A 91 -6.25 -22.47 8.68
C ILE A 91 -6.45 -21.10 9.33
N PHE A 92 -6.53 -21.03 10.66
CA PHE A 92 -6.60 -19.75 11.36
C PHE A 92 -5.35 -18.89 11.11
N THR A 93 -4.17 -19.51 11.18
CA THR A 93 -2.89 -18.84 10.90
C THR A 93 -2.84 -18.33 9.46
N TYR A 94 -3.29 -19.14 8.50
CA TYR A 94 -3.38 -18.75 7.10
C TYR A 94 -4.35 -17.58 6.87
N ALA A 95 -5.55 -17.65 7.46
CA ALA A 95 -6.55 -16.59 7.37
C ALA A 95 -6.04 -15.26 7.96
N TYR A 96 -5.39 -15.32 9.13
CA TYR A 96 -4.80 -14.16 9.79
C TYR A 96 -3.72 -13.48 8.92
N LEU A 97 -2.78 -14.26 8.36
CA LEU A 97 -1.73 -13.76 7.49
C LEU A 97 -2.32 -13.09 6.23
N LYS A 98 -3.36 -13.68 5.64
CA LYS A 98 -4.06 -13.10 4.49
C LYS A 98 -4.74 -11.78 4.82
N VAL A 99 -5.46 -11.68 5.93
CA VAL A 99 -6.14 -10.43 6.34
C VAL A 99 -5.13 -9.30 6.52
N LYS A 100 -3.99 -9.59 7.17
CA LYS A 100 -2.92 -8.59 7.34
C LYS A 100 -2.29 -8.19 6.01
N ALA A 101 -1.97 -9.14 5.14
CA ALA A 101 -1.43 -8.84 3.82
C ALA A 101 -2.40 -7.98 2.97
N PHE A 102 -3.70 -8.28 3.03
CA PHE A 102 -4.72 -7.53 2.30
C PHE A 102 -4.91 -6.10 2.86
N SER A 103 -4.92 -5.94 4.18
CA SER A 103 -5.02 -4.61 4.82
C SER A 103 -3.87 -3.67 4.41
N PHE A 104 -2.69 -4.24 4.17
CA PHE A 104 -1.53 -3.48 3.73
C PHE A 104 -1.65 -3.04 2.27
N LEU A 105 -1.98 -3.98 1.37
CA LEU A 105 -2.20 -3.68 -0.05
C LEU A 105 -3.26 -2.57 -0.22
N ARG A 106 -4.35 -2.67 0.54
CA ARG A 106 -5.43 -1.69 0.52
C ARG A 106 -4.99 -0.29 0.92
N LYS A 107 -4.00 -0.13 1.81
CA LYS A 107 -3.51 1.18 2.24
C LYS A 107 -2.73 1.90 1.14
N VAL A 108 -1.87 1.16 0.43
CA VAL A 108 -1.10 1.71 -0.69
C VAL A 108 -2.02 2.07 -1.85
N GLU A 109 -2.98 1.19 -2.15
CA GLU A 109 -3.97 1.39 -3.21
C GLU A 109 -4.98 2.50 -2.86
N TYR A 110 -5.26 2.71 -1.57
CA TYR A 110 -6.09 3.81 -1.10
C TYR A 110 -5.44 5.17 -1.39
N GLU A 111 -4.15 5.34 -1.11
CA GLU A 111 -3.47 6.60 -1.40
C GLU A 111 -3.43 6.91 -2.89
N SER A 112 -3.16 5.92 -3.74
CA SER A 112 -3.18 6.12 -5.21
C SER A 112 -4.58 6.40 -5.74
N SER A 113 -5.59 5.63 -5.32
CA SER A 113 -6.97 5.82 -5.76
C SER A 113 -7.56 7.16 -5.31
N LEU A 114 -7.16 7.63 -4.14
CA LEU A 114 -7.58 8.93 -3.62
C LEU A 114 -6.93 10.07 -4.40
N VAL A 115 -5.65 9.96 -4.77
CA VAL A 115 -5.05 10.93 -5.70
C VAL A 115 -5.73 10.86 -7.07
N ASP A 116 -6.00 9.67 -7.60
CA ASP A 116 -6.67 9.49 -8.90
C ASP A 116 -8.09 10.09 -8.92
N SER A 117 -8.87 9.96 -7.83
CA SER A 117 -10.23 10.49 -7.75
C SER A 117 -10.27 12.02 -7.85
N TYR A 118 -9.28 12.69 -7.26
CA TYR A 118 -9.16 14.16 -7.32
C TYR A 118 -8.32 14.64 -8.51
N ALA A 119 -7.55 13.77 -9.17
CA ALA A 119 -6.66 14.17 -10.25
C ALA A 119 -7.40 14.84 -11.41
N ALA A 120 -8.53 14.28 -11.84
CA ALA A 120 -9.32 14.85 -12.93
C ALA A 120 -9.91 16.23 -12.57
N ILE A 121 -10.30 16.45 -11.32
CA ILE A 121 -10.86 17.71 -10.84
C ILE A 121 -9.75 18.76 -10.75
N VAL A 122 -8.62 18.40 -10.12
CA VAL A 122 -7.48 19.29 -9.93
C VAL A 122 -6.86 19.72 -11.26
N LEU A 123 -6.71 18.80 -12.22
CA LEU A 123 -6.19 19.14 -13.54
C LEU A 123 -7.12 20.09 -14.29
N GLU A 124 -8.43 19.97 -14.10
CA GLU A 124 -9.41 20.86 -14.71
C GLU A 124 -9.38 22.26 -14.10
N GLU A 125 -9.26 22.36 -12.78
CA GLU A 125 -9.10 23.65 -12.13
C GLU A 125 -7.78 24.32 -12.50
N LEU A 126 -6.69 23.55 -12.59
CA LEU A 126 -5.41 24.06 -13.10
C LEU A 126 -5.57 24.59 -14.52
N ARG A 127 -6.25 23.85 -15.39
CA ARG A 127 -6.52 24.24 -16.77
C ARG A 127 -7.34 25.52 -16.83
N LEU A 128 -8.42 25.60 -16.05
CA LEU A 128 -9.33 26.74 -16.01
C LEU A 128 -8.60 27.99 -15.52
N VAL A 129 -7.93 27.92 -14.37
CA VAL A 129 -7.19 29.06 -13.83
C VAL A 129 -6.02 29.45 -14.74
N LEU A 130 -5.33 28.50 -15.35
CA LEU A 130 -4.27 28.80 -16.31
C LEU A 130 -4.81 29.50 -17.56
N SER A 131 -5.99 29.10 -18.05
CA SER A 131 -6.63 29.72 -19.21
C SER A 131 -7.10 31.15 -18.95
N THR A 132 -7.51 31.47 -17.71
CA THR A 132 -7.98 32.82 -17.34
C THR A 132 -6.84 33.74 -16.91
N SER A 133 -5.88 33.23 -16.13
CA SER A 133 -4.78 34.05 -15.58
C SER A 133 -3.55 34.11 -16.48
N GLY A 134 -3.35 33.12 -17.36
CA GLY A 134 -2.10 32.95 -18.11
C GLY A 134 -0.88 32.60 -17.24
N SER A 135 -1.04 32.48 -15.92
CA SER A 135 0.07 32.30 -14.97
C SER A 135 0.01 30.94 -14.29
N LEU A 136 1.03 30.11 -14.56
CA LEU A 136 1.19 28.82 -13.89
C LEU A 136 1.31 28.97 -12.37
N PHE A 137 1.95 30.04 -11.89
CA PHE A 137 2.10 30.30 -10.46
C PHE A 137 0.74 30.53 -9.78
N GLN A 138 -0.15 31.32 -10.40
CA GLN A 138 -1.50 31.56 -9.87
C GLN A 138 -2.34 30.28 -9.88
N ALA A 139 -2.28 29.49 -10.96
CA ALA A 139 -2.98 28.22 -11.06
C ALA A 139 -2.55 27.23 -9.96
N LEU A 140 -1.25 27.10 -9.70
CA LEU A 140 -0.73 26.25 -8.62
C LEU A 140 -1.12 26.79 -7.25
N THR A 141 -1.12 28.11 -7.06
CA THR A 141 -1.53 28.75 -5.80
C THR A 141 -2.98 28.45 -5.50
N PHE A 142 -3.87 28.56 -6.49
CA PHE A 142 -5.28 28.22 -6.39
C PHE A 142 -5.46 26.76 -5.92
N VAL A 143 -4.86 25.80 -6.63
CA VAL A 143 -4.97 24.37 -6.25
C VAL A 143 -4.32 24.07 -4.91
N SER A 144 -3.23 24.75 -4.56
CA SER A 144 -2.58 24.56 -3.27
C SER A 144 -3.45 25.01 -2.10
N ASN A 145 -4.34 25.98 -2.32
CA ASN A 145 -5.26 26.50 -1.33
C ASN A 145 -6.59 25.74 -1.29
N GLY A 146 -6.87 24.90 -2.29
CA GLY A 146 -8.04 24.01 -2.28
C GLY A 146 -7.93 22.91 -1.23
N ASP A 147 -9.06 22.30 -0.88
CA ASP A 147 -9.15 21.21 0.11
C ASP A 147 -8.92 19.82 -0.50
N TYR A 148 -7.90 19.68 -1.35
CA TYR A 148 -7.53 18.40 -1.96
C TYR A 148 -6.60 17.59 -1.04
N PRO A 149 -7.06 16.43 -0.53
CA PRO A 149 -6.22 15.58 0.30
C PRO A 149 -4.98 15.12 -0.47
N LEU A 150 -3.81 15.21 0.18
CA LEU A 150 -2.47 14.93 -0.35
C LEU A 150 -1.98 15.88 -1.47
N ILE A 151 -2.84 16.20 -2.44
CA ILE A 151 -2.50 17.00 -3.62
C ILE A 151 -2.20 18.46 -3.23
N SER A 152 -3.05 19.12 -2.45
CA SER A 152 -2.83 20.51 -2.02
C SER A 152 -1.53 20.65 -1.24
N LYS A 153 -1.24 19.70 -0.34
CA LYS A 153 0.03 19.65 0.42
C LYS A 153 1.25 19.47 -0.50
N ALA A 154 1.09 18.74 -1.59
CA ALA A 154 2.17 18.54 -2.57
C ALA A 154 2.41 19.80 -3.40
N PHE A 155 1.36 20.51 -3.81
CA PHE A 155 1.49 21.81 -4.50
C PHE A 155 2.02 22.92 -3.59
N LYS A 156 1.63 22.98 -2.30
CA LYS A 156 2.25 23.88 -1.31
C LYS A 156 3.77 23.66 -1.23
N ARG A 157 4.22 22.40 -1.22
CA ARG A 157 5.66 22.07 -1.26
C ARG A 157 6.33 22.61 -2.53
N VAL A 158 5.69 22.50 -3.70
CA VAL A 158 6.22 23.05 -4.96
C VAL A 158 6.35 24.57 -4.89
N LEU A 159 5.35 25.27 -4.34
CA LEU A 159 5.38 26.73 -4.18
C LEU A 159 6.46 27.18 -3.18
N ASN A 160 6.64 26.45 -2.08
CA ASN A 160 7.71 26.72 -1.12
C ASN A 160 9.10 26.56 -1.77
N LEU A 161 9.32 25.49 -2.54
CA LEU A 161 10.56 25.31 -3.29
C LEU A 161 10.79 26.45 -4.30
N ALA A 162 9.72 26.98 -4.90
CA ALA A 162 9.81 28.13 -5.78
C ALA A 162 10.20 29.42 -5.05
N GLN A 163 9.70 29.62 -3.83
CA GLN A 163 10.11 30.74 -2.97
C GLN A 163 11.58 30.63 -2.52
N GLU A 164 12.11 29.40 -2.42
CA GLU A 164 13.53 29.13 -2.16
C GLU A 164 14.43 29.36 -3.40
N GLY A 165 13.88 29.82 -4.53
CA GLY A 165 14.61 30.13 -5.75
C GLY A 165 14.74 28.98 -6.75
N ILE A 166 14.12 27.82 -6.49
CA ILE A 166 14.08 26.72 -7.47
C ILE A 166 13.05 27.05 -8.55
N SER A 167 13.39 26.85 -9.83
CA SER A 167 12.42 27.14 -10.89
C SER A 167 11.17 26.27 -10.78
N LEU A 168 10.00 26.90 -11.00
CA LEU A 168 8.70 26.25 -10.85
C LEU A 168 8.57 24.99 -11.71
N THR A 169 9.15 25.01 -12.91
CA THR A 169 9.17 23.85 -13.83
C THR A 169 10.00 22.68 -13.28
N VAL A 170 11.13 22.96 -12.62
CA VAL A 170 11.95 21.93 -11.98
C VAL A 170 11.23 21.35 -10.77
N ALA A 171 10.65 22.19 -9.92
CA ALA A 171 9.87 21.75 -8.76
C ALA A 171 8.65 20.90 -9.17
N LEU A 172 7.90 21.33 -10.20
CA LEU A 172 6.81 20.56 -10.79
C LEU A 172 7.27 19.23 -11.40
N SER A 173 8.42 19.20 -12.08
CA SER A 173 8.96 17.96 -12.65
C SER A 173 9.31 16.94 -11.58
N LYS A 174 9.79 17.41 -10.42
CA LYS A 174 10.05 16.56 -9.26
C LYS A 174 8.75 16.00 -8.70
N LEU A 175 7.73 16.84 -8.55
CA LEU A 175 6.38 16.41 -8.15
C LEU A 175 5.79 15.37 -9.11
N ALA A 176 5.91 15.58 -10.42
CA ALA A 176 5.42 14.64 -11.43
C ALA A 176 6.10 13.27 -11.34
N LYS A 177 7.41 13.22 -11.04
CA LYS A 177 8.16 11.97 -10.83
C LYS A 177 7.80 11.27 -9.51
N GLU A 178 7.40 12.04 -8.51
CA GLU A 178 6.96 11.56 -7.20
C GLU A 178 5.52 11.03 -7.22
N GLN A 179 4.68 11.45 -8.18
CA GLN A 179 3.30 11.01 -8.21
C GLN A 179 3.11 9.51 -8.52
N THR A 180 2.23 8.90 -7.74
CA THR A 180 1.78 7.52 -7.90
C THR A 180 0.68 7.41 -8.95
N SER A 181 -0.19 8.42 -9.02
CA SER A 181 -1.25 8.52 -10.03
C SER A 181 -0.66 8.75 -11.41
N GLU A 182 -0.96 7.86 -12.35
CA GLU A 182 -0.52 8.00 -13.74
C GLU A 182 -1.18 9.21 -14.41
N THR A 183 -2.47 9.43 -14.14
CA THR A 183 -3.24 10.57 -14.67
C THR A 183 -2.63 11.89 -14.22
N MET A 184 -2.40 12.06 -12.91
CA MET A 184 -1.80 13.28 -12.37
C MET A 184 -0.40 13.48 -12.93
N ARG A 185 0.41 12.42 -13.00
CA ARG A 185 1.75 12.48 -13.57
C ARG A 185 1.74 12.94 -15.04
N LYS A 186 0.86 12.38 -15.88
CA LYS A 186 0.70 12.79 -17.29
C LYS A 186 0.23 14.23 -17.40
N GLY A 187 -0.78 14.63 -16.62
CA GLY A 187 -1.29 16.00 -16.61
C GLY A 187 -0.24 17.03 -16.19
N LEU A 188 0.54 16.74 -15.14
CA LEU A 188 1.66 17.59 -14.71
C LEU A 188 2.75 17.69 -15.79
N TRP A 189 3.07 16.60 -16.49
CA TRP A 189 4.02 16.64 -17.61
C TRP A 189 3.52 17.47 -18.78
N LEU A 190 2.22 17.40 -19.11
CA LEU A 190 1.60 18.24 -20.12
C LEU A 190 1.67 19.72 -19.73
N LEU A 191 1.44 20.06 -18.46
CA LEU A 191 1.59 21.44 -17.96
C LEU A 191 3.03 21.94 -18.06
N ILE A 192 4.02 21.14 -17.64
CA ILE A 192 5.44 21.52 -17.71
C ILE A 192 5.88 21.76 -19.16
N THR A 193 5.48 20.88 -20.07
CA THR A 193 5.87 20.96 -21.48
C THR A 193 5.07 22.02 -22.25
N GLY A 194 3.81 22.26 -21.88
CA GLY A 194 2.96 23.31 -22.42
C GLY A 194 3.44 24.71 -22.03
N SER A 195 3.92 24.91 -20.80
CA SER A 195 4.51 26.19 -20.37
C SER A 195 5.77 26.60 -21.14
N ARG A 196 6.44 25.66 -21.84
CA ARG A 196 7.68 25.92 -22.58
C ARG A 196 7.49 26.25 -24.07
N LYS A 197 6.34 25.92 -24.66
CA LYS A 197 6.06 26.15 -26.09
C LYS A 197 4.88 27.12 -26.22
N HIS A 198 4.99 28.11 -27.12
CA HIS A 198 4.03 29.22 -27.33
C HIS A 198 2.61 28.82 -27.83
N GLY A 199 2.09 27.66 -27.44
CA GLY A 199 0.75 27.18 -27.77
C GLY A 199 0.06 26.59 -26.55
N LEU A 200 -0.28 27.45 -25.58
CA LEU A 200 -1.08 27.06 -24.41
C LEU A 200 -2.47 26.55 -24.84
N SER A 201 -3.04 27.15 -25.89
CA SER A 201 -4.39 26.86 -26.39
C SER A 201 -4.55 25.40 -26.83
N GLU A 202 -3.74 24.90 -27.78
CA GLU A 202 -3.87 23.51 -28.30
C GLU A 202 -3.68 22.43 -27.22
N ARG A 203 -2.74 22.63 -26.29
CA ARG A 203 -2.44 21.66 -25.23
C ARG A 203 -3.44 21.66 -24.08
N ILE A 204 -4.23 22.72 -23.95
CA ILE A 204 -5.40 22.77 -23.05
C ILE A 204 -6.47 21.76 -23.51
N TRP A 205 -6.61 21.51 -24.83
CA TRP A 205 -7.51 20.46 -25.33
C TRP A 205 -7.01 19.05 -24.98
N ASP A 206 -5.71 18.78 -25.06
CA ASP A 206 -5.15 17.48 -24.66
C ASP A 206 -5.38 17.14 -23.18
N LEU A 207 -5.36 18.16 -22.31
CA LEU A 207 -5.71 18.02 -20.89
C LEU A 207 -7.17 17.61 -20.70
N SER A 208 -8.10 18.15 -21.50
CA SER A 208 -9.53 17.79 -21.44
C SER A 208 -9.79 16.34 -21.91
N ALA A 209 -9.06 15.88 -22.92
CA ALA A 209 -9.14 14.50 -23.38
C ALA A 209 -8.63 13.52 -22.31
N LEU A 210 -7.48 13.83 -21.69
CA LEU A 210 -6.91 13.04 -20.58
C LEU A 210 -7.86 13.00 -19.38
N GLN A 211 -8.54 14.11 -19.09
CA GLN A 211 -9.53 14.20 -18.02
C GLN A 211 -10.76 13.33 -18.30
N SER A 212 -11.31 13.39 -19.51
CA SER A 212 -12.44 12.55 -19.92
C SER A 212 -12.08 11.07 -19.79
N GLU A 213 -10.87 10.69 -20.23
CA GLU A 213 -10.36 9.33 -20.06
C GLU A 213 -10.24 8.94 -18.58
N ALA A 214 -9.67 9.81 -17.75
CA ALA A 214 -9.56 9.56 -16.30
C ALA A 214 -10.92 9.41 -15.62
N ARG A 215 -11.89 10.26 -15.97
CA ARG A 215 -13.26 10.21 -15.44
C ARG A 215 -13.98 8.94 -15.89
N ASN A 216 -13.79 8.53 -17.14
CA ASN A 216 -14.31 7.27 -17.65
C ASN A 216 -13.67 6.07 -16.93
N ARG A 217 -12.36 6.07 -16.72
CA ARG A 217 -11.68 5.03 -15.93
C ARG A 217 -12.20 4.99 -14.49
N PHE A 218 -12.38 6.13 -13.85
CA PHE A 218 -12.92 6.20 -12.48
C PHE A 218 -14.35 5.68 -12.40
N THR A 219 -15.23 6.08 -13.32
CA THR A 219 -16.62 5.60 -13.34
C THR A 219 -16.70 4.10 -13.62
N LEU A 220 -15.86 3.57 -14.51
CA LEU A 220 -15.75 2.12 -14.73
C LEU A 220 -15.27 1.40 -13.47
N TYR A 221 -14.23 1.93 -12.80
CA TYR A 221 -13.73 1.39 -11.54
C TYR A 221 -14.81 1.39 -10.45
N MET A 222 -15.57 2.48 -10.33
CA MET A 222 -16.68 2.58 -9.38
C MET A 222 -17.79 1.57 -9.69
N LYS A 223 -18.16 1.40 -10.96
CA LYS A 223 -19.14 0.38 -11.37
C LYS A 223 -18.65 -1.04 -11.04
N HIS A 224 -17.39 -1.35 -11.33
CA HIS A 224 -16.80 -2.65 -11.01
C HIS A 224 -16.76 -2.90 -9.50
N THR A 225 -16.38 -1.90 -8.72
CA THR A 225 -16.34 -1.98 -7.25
C THR A 225 -17.74 -2.18 -6.69
N HIS A 226 -18.72 -1.42 -7.17
CA HIS A 226 -20.11 -1.53 -6.74
C HIS A 226 -20.68 -2.92 -7.03
N ASN A 227 -20.51 -3.43 -8.26
CA ASN A 227 -20.93 -4.79 -8.63
C ASN A 227 -20.24 -5.86 -7.80
N SER A 228 -18.96 -5.65 -7.49
CA SER A 228 -18.18 -6.57 -6.65
C SER A 228 -18.71 -6.63 -5.22
N LEU A 229 -19.08 -5.48 -4.68
CA LEU A 229 -19.61 -5.31 -3.33
C LEU A 229 -21.02 -5.93 -3.22
N LEU A 230 -21.83 -5.78 -4.27
CA LEU A 230 -23.15 -6.41 -4.40
C LEU A 230 -23.10 -7.94 -4.34
N VAL A 231 -22.04 -8.57 -4.87
CA VAL A 231 -21.85 -10.03 -4.78
C VAL A 231 -21.27 -10.42 -3.41
N LEU A 232 -20.36 -9.60 -2.86
CA LEU A 232 -19.65 -9.91 -1.62
C LEU A 232 -20.57 -9.85 -0.39
N ILE A 233 -21.47 -8.86 -0.30
CA ILE A 233 -22.39 -8.68 0.83
C ILE A 233 -23.23 -9.93 1.10
N PRO A 234 -24.01 -10.47 0.14
CA PRO A 234 -24.84 -11.65 0.40
C PRO A 234 -23.98 -12.89 0.68
N LEU A 235 -22.82 -13.03 0.04
CA LEU A 235 -21.92 -14.17 0.32
C LEU A 235 -21.37 -14.13 1.75
N ALA A 236 -20.99 -12.95 2.23
CA ALA A 236 -20.43 -12.76 3.56
C ALA A 236 -21.49 -12.77 4.67
N PHE A 237 -22.71 -12.29 4.38
CA PHE A 237 -23.74 -12.07 5.39
C PHE A 237 -24.82 -13.13 5.42
N LEU A 238 -25.22 -13.67 4.26
CA LEU A 238 -26.35 -14.61 4.15
C LEU A 238 -25.91 -16.06 4.34
N LEU A 239 -24.68 -16.38 3.91
CA LEU A 239 -24.18 -17.74 3.85
C LEU A 239 -23.77 -18.30 5.24
N PRO A 240 -23.10 -17.57 6.14
CA PRO A 240 -22.78 -18.09 7.47
C PRO A 240 -24.01 -18.38 8.34
N PRO A 241 -25.00 -17.48 8.48
CA PRO A 241 -26.18 -17.74 9.30
C PRO A 241 -27.05 -18.88 8.75
N SER A 242 -27.23 -18.94 7.43
CA SER A 242 -28.00 -20.02 6.79
C SER A 242 -27.31 -21.38 6.95
N MET A 243 -25.98 -21.44 6.88
CA MET A 243 -25.21 -22.64 7.19
C MET A 243 -25.36 -23.06 8.66
N VAL A 244 -25.24 -22.12 9.61
CA VAL A 244 -25.42 -22.42 11.03
C VAL A 244 -26.83 -22.94 11.30
N LEU A 245 -27.87 -22.29 10.75
CA LEU A 245 -29.26 -22.75 10.86
C LEU A 245 -29.47 -24.15 10.29
N ALA A 246 -29.02 -24.40 9.06
CA ALA A 246 -29.13 -25.72 8.43
C ALA A 246 -28.43 -26.82 9.24
N LEU A 247 -27.30 -26.48 9.87
CA LEU A 247 -26.57 -27.39 10.74
C LEU A 247 -27.27 -27.61 12.09
N THR A 248 -27.89 -26.59 12.69
CA THR A 248 -28.62 -26.77 13.97
C THR A 248 -29.80 -27.74 13.86
N ILE A 249 -30.42 -27.84 12.68
CA ILE A 249 -31.55 -28.75 12.43
C ILE A 249 -31.10 -30.22 12.42
N LYS A 250 -29.91 -30.52 11.88
CA LYS A 250 -29.33 -31.85 11.94
C LYS A 250 -28.46 -31.95 13.20
N ARG A 251 -28.96 -32.56 14.29
CA ARG A 251 -28.28 -32.77 15.59
C ARG A 251 -26.84 -33.35 15.57
N PHE A 252 -26.24 -33.58 14.41
CA PHE A 252 -24.96 -34.24 14.15
C PHE A 252 -23.75 -33.28 14.03
N THR A 253 -23.87 -32.02 14.46
CA THR A 253 -23.12 -30.91 13.83
C THR A 253 -21.98 -30.29 14.63
N LEU A 254 -21.74 -30.72 15.87
CA LEU A 254 -20.56 -30.28 16.63
C LEU A 254 -19.23 -30.72 15.99
N LEU A 255 -19.20 -31.86 15.29
CA LEU A 255 -17.98 -32.37 14.67
C LEU A 255 -17.64 -31.70 13.32
N ILE A 256 -18.65 -31.23 12.58
CA ILE A 256 -18.50 -30.70 11.21
C ILE A 256 -18.31 -29.18 11.21
N LEU A 257 -18.83 -28.48 12.23
CA LEU A 257 -18.71 -27.03 12.40
C LEU A 257 -17.26 -26.50 12.30
N PRO A 258 -16.24 -27.08 12.97
CA PRO A 258 -14.87 -26.59 12.86
C PRO A 258 -14.26 -26.80 11.46
N LEU A 259 -14.79 -27.71 10.64
CA LEU A 259 -14.38 -27.90 9.25
C LEU A 259 -15.08 -26.93 8.29
N LEU A 260 -16.29 -26.48 8.63
CA LEU A 260 -17.09 -25.62 7.75
C LEU A 260 -16.62 -24.16 7.77
N ILE A 261 -16.25 -23.64 8.95
CA ILE A 261 -15.70 -22.28 9.12
C ILE A 261 -14.50 -22.03 8.18
N PRO A 262 -13.46 -22.88 8.17
CA PRO A 262 -12.32 -22.65 7.29
C PRO A 262 -12.67 -22.80 5.82
N MET A 263 -13.56 -23.72 5.46
CA MET A 263 -14.02 -23.88 4.08
C MET A 263 -14.73 -22.62 3.59
N HIS A 264 -15.56 -22.00 4.45
CA HIS A 264 -16.21 -20.73 4.17
C HIS A 264 -15.18 -19.58 4.00
N LEU A 265 -14.16 -19.53 4.85
CA LEU A 265 -13.06 -18.55 4.70
C LEU A 265 -12.27 -18.77 3.41
N ILE A 266 -12.04 -20.01 2.99
CA ILE A 266 -11.39 -20.33 1.70
C ILE A 266 -12.27 -19.86 0.54
N LEU A 267 -13.58 -20.13 0.58
CA LEU A 267 -14.51 -19.69 -0.45
C LEU A 267 -14.59 -18.15 -0.54
N LEU A 268 -14.66 -17.48 0.61
CA LEU A 268 -14.68 -16.02 0.68
C LEU A 268 -13.36 -15.41 0.18
N THR A 269 -12.22 -16.02 0.52
CA THR A 269 -10.93 -15.53 0.00
C THR A 269 -10.72 -15.85 -1.48
N LEU A 270 -11.26 -16.94 -2.01
CA LEU A 270 -11.26 -17.24 -3.44
C LEU A 270 -12.13 -16.27 -4.21
N THR A 271 -13.34 -15.98 -3.74
CA THR A 271 -14.22 -15.01 -4.36
C THR A 271 -13.60 -13.61 -4.33
N ILE A 272 -13.05 -13.16 -3.21
CA ILE A 272 -12.29 -11.88 -3.15
C ILE A 272 -11.15 -11.87 -4.17
N LYS A 273 -10.39 -12.97 -4.32
CA LYS A 273 -9.28 -13.06 -5.28
C LYS A 273 -9.75 -13.06 -6.74
N LEU A 274 -10.87 -13.72 -7.04
CA LEU A 274 -11.48 -13.75 -8.36
C LEU A 274 -12.05 -12.39 -8.75
N LEU A 275 -12.68 -11.71 -7.79
CA LEU A 275 -13.18 -10.36 -7.95
C LEU A 275 -12.05 -9.34 -8.09
N SER A 276 -11.00 -9.42 -7.27
CA SER A 276 -9.85 -8.52 -7.37
C SER A 276 -9.11 -8.65 -8.71
N ARG A 277 -9.03 -9.87 -9.27
CA ARG A 277 -8.46 -10.10 -10.61
C ARG A 277 -9.26 -9.44 -11.74
N ARG A 278 -10.57 -9.24 -11.56
CA ARG A 278 -11.42 -8.57 -12.55
C ARG A 278 -11.42 -7.04 -12.40
N VAL A 279 -11.04 -6.53 -11.23
CA VAL A 279 -11.03 -5.09 -10.90
C VAL A 279 -9.69 -4.44 -11.24
N ALA A 280 -8.59 -5.20 -11.33
CA ALA A 280 -7.31 -4.66 -11.76
C ALA A 280 -7.40 -4.17 -13.22
N PRO A 281 -7.19 -2.87 -13.52
CA PRO A 281 -7.13 -2.40 -14.89
C PRO A 281 -5.97 -3.08 -15.62
N PRO A 282 -6.12 -3.43 -16.92
CA PRO A 282 -4.97 -3.85 -17.72
C PRO A 282 -3.94 -2.71 -17.69
N LEU A 283 -2.71 -3.05 -17.26
CA LEU A 283 -1.54 -2.17 -17.31
C LEU A 283 -1.17 -1.85 -18.76
#